data_AF-A0A528TM29-F1
#
_entry.id   AF-A0A528TM29-F1
#
_cell.length_a   1.000
_cell.length_b   1.000
_cell.length_c   1.000
_cell.angle_alpha   90.00
_cell.angle_beta   90.00
_cell.angle_gamma   90.00
#
_symmetry.space_group_name_H-M   'P 1'
#
loop_
_entity.id
_entity.type
_entity.pdbx_description
1 polymer ?
#
loop_
_entity_poly.entity_id
_entity_poly.type
_entity_poly.pdbx_seq_one_letter_code
_entity_poly.pdbx_strand_id
1 'polypeptide(L)'
;LDGDLHRPDQSKVDAVDDDWDRFESFEAYDAFTRAWLLAARRVLKPNGTIWVIGSYHNIFRVGARMQDLGFWILNDVVWRKTNPMPNFRGRRFQNAHETMIWASRGQKSKGYTFNYEALKASNDDLQMRSDWLFPICTGAERLKDENGNKLH
;
A
#
# COMPACT_ATOMS: atom_id res chain seq x y z
N LEU A 1 12.71 -19.12 -0.18
CA LEU A 1 13.66 -18.32 0.65
C LEU A 1 13.57 -18.99 2.01
N ASP A 2 14.35 -20.06 2.19
CA ASP A 2 13.97 -21.08 3.18
C ASP A 2 14.72 -20.88 4.48
N GLY A 3 13.96 -20.84 5.58
CA GLY A 3 14.46 -20.72 6.94
C GLY A 3 13.62 -19.75 7.76
N ASP A 4 13.11 -20.25 8.89
CA ASP A 4 12.36 -19.48 9.87
C ASP A 4 13.13 -18.20 10.26
N LEU A 5 12.42 -17.07 10.25
CA LEU A 5 12.94 -15.80 10.73
C LEU A 5 12.64 -15.69 12.22
N HIS A 6 13.66 -15.37 13.02
CA HIS A 6 13.52 -15.14 14.45
C HIS A 6 13.81 -13.67 14.77
N ARG A 7 13.10 -13.14 15.78
CA ARG A 7 13.35 -11.83 16.38
C ARG A 7 14.56 -11.90 17.34
N PRO A 8 15.10 -10.75 17.81
CA PRO A 8 16.20 -10.73 18.79
C PRO A 8 15.88 -11.45 20.10
N ASP A 9 14.60 -11.53 20.47
CA ASP A 9 14.08 -12.29 21.62
C ASP A 9 13.87 -13.79 21.32
N GLN A 10 14.36 -14.28 20.17
CA GLN A 10 14.20 -15.64 19.64
C GLN A 10 12.77 -16.07 19.27
N SER A 11 11.77 -15.20 19.41
CA SER A 11 10.41 -15.51 18.95
C SER A 11 10.37 -15.62 17.41
N LYS A 12 9.55 -16.55 16.90
CA LYS A 12 9.34 -16.74 15.46
C LYS A 12 8.60 -15.54 14.87
N VAL A 13 9.07 -15.07 13.72
CA VAL A 13 8.39 -14.03 12.95
C VAL A 13 7.15 -14.62 12.32
N ASP A 14 6.02 -14.06 12.71
CA ASP A 14 4.70 -14.22 12.12
C ASP A 14 4.67 -13.52 10.75
N ALA A 15 4.97 -14.28 9.70
CA ALA A 15 5.01 -13.81 8.32
C ALA A 15 3.66 -14.02 7.63
N VAL A 16 3.37 -13.24 6.59
CA VAL A 16 2.24 -13.53 5.71
C VAL A 16 2.64 -14.69 4.80
N ASP A 17 2.10 -15.87 5.08
CA ASP A 17 2.28 -17.08 4.29
C ASP A 17 0.95 -17.65 3.78
N ASP A 18 -0.14 -16.87 3.86
CA ASP A 18 -1.47 -17.23 3.40
C ASP A 18 -1.53 -17.48 1.88
N ASP A 19 -2.43 -18.38 1.46
CA ASP A 19 -2.57 -18.74 0.04
C ASP A 19 -3.03 -17.58 -0.86
N TRP A 20 -3.72 -16.57 -0.32
CA TRP A 20 -4.15 -15.40 -1.09
C TRP A 20 -2.98 -14.47 -1.49
N ASP A 21 -1.84 -14.56 -0.81
CA ASP A 21 -0.62 -13.79 -1.13
C ASP A 21 0.41 -14.62 -1.91
N ARG A 22 0.00 -15.78 -2.43
CA ARG A 22 0.86 -16.68 -3.22
C ARG A 22 0.51 -16.59 -4.69
N PHE A 23 1.52 -16.30 -5.50
CA PHE A 23 1.42 -16.26 -6.96
C PHE A 23 2.46 -17.18 -7.59
N GLU A 24 2.02 -17.93 -8.59
CA GLU A 24 2.86 -18.87 -9.34
C GLU A 24 3.96 -18.16 -10.14
N SER A 25 3.69 -16.94 -10.59
CA SER A 25 4.62 -16.12 -11.35
C SER A 25 4.26 -14.64 -11.33
N PHE A 26 5.19 -13.81 -11.77
CA PHE A 26 4.95 -12.40 -12.01
C PHE A 26 3.91 -12.11 -13.11
N GLU A 27 3.73 -13.05 -14.04
CA GLU A 27 2.69 -12.96 -15.07
C GLU A 27 1.31 -13.24 -14.49
N ALA A 28 1.18 -14.25 -13.62
CA ALA A 28 -0.05 -14.53 -12.88
C ALA A 28 -0.45 -13.33 -12.01
N TYR A 29 0.51 -12.71 -11.32
CA TYR A 29 0.29 -11.48 -10.55
C TYR A 29 -0.20 -10.33 -11.45
N ASP A 30 0.43 -10.11 -12.61
CA ASP A 30 0.02 -9.03 -13.52
C ASP A 30 -1.38 -9.25 -14.11
N ALA A 31 -1.71 -10.49 -14.47
CA ALA A 31 -3.03 -10.86 -14.97
C ALA A 31 -4.10 -10.58 -13.90
N PHE A 32 -3.84 -11.01 -12.67
CA PHE A 32 -4.68 -10.71 -11.51
C PHE A 32 -4.82 -9.20 -11.28
N THR A 33 -3.71 -8.47 -11.28
CA THR A 33 -3.68 -7.01 -11.07
C THR A 33 -4.48 -6.27 -12.13
N ARG A 34 -4.32 -6.64 -13.40
CA ARG A 34 -5.08 -6.05 -14.52
C ARG A 34 -6.58 -6.32 -14.37
N ALA A 35 -6.97 -7.53 -13.97
CA ALA A 35 -8.36 -7.92 -13.84
C ALA A 35 -9.11 -7.05 -12.82
N TRP A 36 -8.57 -6.92 -11.60
CA TRP A 36 -9.24 -6.11 -10.57
C TRP A 36 -9.16 -4.60 -10.87
N LEU A 37 -8.06 -4.11 -11.47
CA LEU A 37 -7.96 -2.69 -11.88
C LEU A 37 -9.02 -2.33 -12.92
N LEU A 38 -9.28 -3.20 -13.89
CA LEU A 38 -10.34 -3.02 -14.89
C LEU A 38 -11.73 -3.00 -14.24
N ALA A 39 -11.99 -3.91 -13.29
CA ALA A 39 -13.24 -3.96 -12.56
C ALA A 39 -13.45 -2.68 -11.71
N ALA A 40 -12.42 -2.24 -10.99
CA ALA A 40 -12.44 -1.00 -10.22
C ALA A 40 -12.67 0.23 -11.11
N ARG A 41 -11.96 0.29 -12.25
CA ARG A 41 -12.14 1.35 -13.25
C ARG A 41 -13.58 1.45 -13.78
N ARG A 42 -14.23 0.30 -14.00
CA ARG A 42 -15.60 0.23 -14.51
C ARG A 42 -16.60 0.89 -13.56
N VAL A 43 -16.45 0.67 -12.26
CA VAL A 43 -17.37 1.20 -11.23
C VAL A 43 -17.00 2.60 -10.74
N LEU A 44 -15.79 3.08 -11.03
CA LEU A 44 -15.34 4.40 -10.65
C LEU A 44 -16.10 5.49 -11.43
N LYS A 45 -16.66 6.48 -10.74
CA LYS A 45 -17.31 7.64 -11.38
C LYS A 45 -16.33 8.40 -12.30
N PRO A 46 -16.80 9.15 -13.31
CA PRO A 46 -15.92 9.92 -14.21
C PRO A 46 -14.94 10.87 -13.50
N ASN A 47 -15.36 11.43 -12.35
CA ASN A 47 -14.57 12.29 -11.46
C ASN A 47 -13.99 11.54 -10.24
N GLY A 48 -14.08 10.21 -10.20
CA GLY A 48 -13.55 9.40 -9.11
C GLY A 48 -12.04 9.26 -9.18
N THR A 49 -11.45 8.97 -8.03
CA THR A 49 -10.02 8.61 -7.89
C THR A 49 -9.90 7.25 -7.21
N ILE A 50 -8.75 6.61 -7.39
CA ILE A 50 -8.38 5.35 -6.77
C ILE A 50 -7.07 5.54 -6.01
N TRP A 51 -6.95 4.82 -4.89
CA TRP A 51 -5.70 4.66 -4.16
C TRP A 51 -5.30 3.19 -4.20
N VAL A 52 -4.03 2.93 -4.48
CA VAL A 52 -3.46 1.58 -4.42
C VAL A 52 -2.16 1.63 -3.63
N ILE A 53 -2.00 0.75 -2.65
CA ILE A 53 -0.83 0.70 -1.78
C ILE A 53 -0.02 -0.56 -2.07
N GLY A 54 1.30 -0.47 -1.91
CA GLY A 54 2.19 -1.60 -2.04
C GLY A 54 3.58 -1.32 -1.50
N SER A 55 4.38 -2.38 -1.42
CA SER A 55 5.80 -2.29 -1.14
C SER A 55 6.60 -2.41 -2.44
N TYR A 56 7.93 -2.35 -2.35
CA TYR A 56 8.80 -2.54 -3.51
C TYR A 56 8.59 -3.88 -4.24
N HIS A 57 7.99 -4.90 -3.60
CA HIS A 57 7.72 -6.19 -4.21
C HIS A 57 6.70 -6.11 -5.36
N ASN A 58 5.74 -5.19 -5.29
CA ASN A 58 4.60 -5.16 -6.20
C ASN A 58 4.28 -3.78 -6.79
N ILE A 59 4.56 -2.69 -6.08
CA ILE A 59 3.99 -1.37 -6.43
C ILE A 59 4.42 -0.87 -7.81
N PHE A 60 5.61 -1.25 -8.28
CA PHE A 60 6.08 -0.92 -9.63
C PHE A 60 5.26 -1.63 -10.71
N ARG A 61 4.90 -2.90 -10.49
CA ARG A 61 4.07 -3.67 -11.43
C ARG A 61 2.67 -3.09 -11.47
N VAL A 62 2.09 -2.82 -10.30
CA VAL A 62 0.79 -2.18 -10.14
C VAL A 62 0.76 -0.82 -10.83
N GLY A 63 1.73 0.06 -10.57
CA GLY A 63 1.83 1.38 -11.17
C GLY A 63 1.89 1.34 -12.70
N ALA A 64 2.72 0.43 -13.25
CA ALA A 64 2.79 0.22 -14.70
C ALA A 64 1.44 -0.22 -15.28
N ARG A 65 0.77 -1.20 -14.66
CA ARG A 65 -0.56 -1.65 -15.11
C ARG A 65 -1.60 -0.54 -15.02
N MET A 66 -1.55 0.31 -13.99
CA MET A 66 -2.47 1.45 -13.86
C MET A 66 -2.30 2.43 -15.04
N GLN A 67 -1.06 2.76 -15.40
CA GLN A 67 -0.78 3.64 -16.54
C GLN A 67 -1.23 3.02 -17.87
N ASP A 68 -0.91 1.74 -18.10
CA ASP A 68 -1.36 0.99 -19.29
C ASP A 68 -2.89 1.00 -19.45
N LEU A 69 -3.62 0.95 -18.33
CA LEU A 69 -5.08 0.97 -18.28
C LEU A 69 -5.69 2.39 -18.36
N GLY A 70 -4.86 3.41 -18.54
CA GLY A 70 -5.29 4.80 -18.74
C GLY A 70 -5.74 5.52 -17.48
N PHE A 71 -5.32 5.06 -16.29
CA PHE A 71 -5.38 5.89 -15.08
C PHE A 71 -4.35 7.02 -15.20
N TRP A 72 -4.67 8.18 -14.61
CA TRP A 72 -3.74 9.30 -14.55
C TRP A 72 -3.23 9.46 -13.13
N ILE A 73 -1.96 9.10 -12.91
CA ILE A 73 -1.32 9.22 -11.59
C ILE A 73 -1.20 10.72 -11.26
N LEU A 74 -1.72 11.08 -10.09
CA LEU A 74 -1.69 12.44 -9.55
C LEU A 74 -0.47 12.61 -8.64
N ASN A 75 -0.29 11.68 -7.71
CA ASN A 75 0.87 11.60 -6.83
C ASN A 75 1.15 10.14 -6.46
N ASP A 76 2.42 9.81 -6.30
CA ASP A 76 2.84 8.79 -5.34
C ASP A 76 3.02 9.44 -3.96
N VAL A 77 2.59 8.73 -2.92
CA VAL A 77 2.68 9.15 -1.52
C VAL A 77 3.41 8.05 -0.75
N VAL A 78 4.40 8.45 0.03
CA VAL A 78 5.22 7.55 0.85
C VAL A 78 4.65 7.52 2.26
N TRP A 79 4.10 6.38 2.68
CA TRP A 79 3.78 6.16 4.08
C TRP A 79 5.05 5.72 4.82
N ARG A 80 5.60 6.64 5.61
CA ARG A 80 6.74 6.42 6.50
C ARG A 80 6.25 5.89 7.84
N LYS A 81 6.73 4.70 8.20
CA LYS A 81 6.35 4.00 9.43
C LYS A 81 7.19 4.54 10.58
N THR A 82 6.57 4.98 11.68
CA THR A 82 7.31 5.43 12.88
C THR A 82 7.88 4.27 13.69
N ASN A 83 7.24 3.10 13.61
CA ASN A 83 7.57 1.86 14.34
C ASN A 83 7.71 0.65 13.41
N PRO A 84 8.58 0.68 12.38
CA PRO A 84 8.74 -0.41 11.43
C PRO A 84 9.36 -1.65 12.07
N MET A 85 9.03 -2.83 11.56
CA MET A 85 9.68 -4.07 11.97
C MET A 85 11.21 -3.99 11.68
N PRO A 86 12.09 -4.36 12.62
CA PRO A 86 13.53 -4.36 12.40
C PRO A 86 13.97 -5.29 11.26
N ASN A 87 15.10 -4.98 10.62
CA ASN A 87 15.76 -5.91 9.72
C ASN A 87 16.60 -6.90 10.53
N PHE A 88 16.22 -8.17 10.57
CA PHE A 88 16.87 -9.17 11.42
C PHE A 88 18.14 -9.79 10.82
N ARG A 89 18.35 -9.71 9.50
CA ARG A 89 19.48 -10.36 8.81
C ARG A 89 20.63 -9.42 8.49
N GLY A 90 20.47 -8.11 8.65
CA GLY A 90 21.52 -7.10 8.42
C GLY A 90 22.02 -7.02 6.98
N ARG A 91 21.29 -7.59 6.01
CA ARG A 91 21.71 -7.66 4.58
C ARG A 91 21.06 -6.60 3.69
N ARG A 92 20.07 -5.88 4.20
CA ARG A 92 19.31 -4.85 3.47
C ARG A 92 18.96 -3.72 4.44
N PHE A 93 18.55 -2.57 3.90
CA PHE A 93 17.92 -1.53 4.70
C PHE A 93 16.64 -2.04 5.38
N GLN A 94 16.26 -1.38 6.47
CA GLN A 94 14.99 -1.64 7.12
C GLN A 94 13.83 -1.19 6.22
N ASN A 95 12.84 -2.05 6.03
CA ASN A 95 11.65 -1.69 5.26
C ASN A 95 10.73 -0.77 6.10
N ALA A 96 11.03 0.52 6.08
CA ALA A 96 10.39 1.54 6.90
C ALA A 96 9.31 2.36 6.18
N HIS A 97 8.93 1.99 4.97
CA HIS A 97 7.87 2.67 4.24
C HIS A 97 7.08 1.76 3.30
N GLU A 98 5.94 2.25 2.85
CA GLU A 98 5.19 1.75 1.70
C GLU A 98 4.86 2.90 0.76
N THR A 99 4.54 2.57 -0.48
CA THR A 99 4.17 3.54 -1.52
C THR A 99 2.70 3.40 -1.85
N MET A 100 2.00 4.52 -1.84
CA MET A 100 0.60 4.66 -2.23
C MET A 100 0.55 5.43 -3.55
N ILE A 101 -0.17 4.92 -4.54
CA ILE A 101 -0.44 5.61 -5.80
C ILE A 101 -1.85 6.18 -5.74
N TRP A 102 -1.97 7.50 -5.88
CA TRP A 102 -3.24 8.17 -6.10
C TRP A 102 -3.41 8.49 -7.58
N ALA A 103 -4.51 8.02 -8.18
CA ALA A 103 -4.78 8.25 -9.58
C ALA A 103 -6.23 8.62 -9.85
N SER A 104 -6.45 9.51 -10.82
CA SER A 104 -7.78 9.76 -11.37
C SER A 104 -8.16 8.69 -12.40
N ARG A 105 -9.46 8.60 -12.71
CA ARG A 105 -9.95 7.70 -13.76
C ARG A 105 -9.30 7.97 -15.14
N GLY A 106 -8.61 9.08 -15.39
CA GLY A 106 -7.80 9.23 -16.59
C GLY A 106 -7.42 10.68 -16.84
N GLN A 107 -6.57 10.91 -17.85
CA GLN A 107 -5.96 12.22 -18.06
C GLN A 107 -7.00 13.34 -18.28
N LYS A 108 -8.14 13.01 -18.89
CA LYS A 108 -9.24 13.95 -19.15
C LYS A 108 -10.23 14.07 -17.99
N SER A 109 -10.06 13.32 -16.90
CA SER A 109 -10.91 13.44 -15.71
C SER A 109 -10.70 14.81 -15.06
N LYS A 110 -11.80 15.55 -14.89
CA LYS A 110 -11.83 16.86 -14.24
C LYS A 110 -12.67 16.79 -12.97
N GLY A 111 -12.44 17.71 -12.04
CA GLY A 111 -13.27 17.85 -10.84
C GLY A 111 -13.21 16.66 -9.89
N TYR A 112 -12.07 15.96 -9.85
CA TYR A 112 -11.83 15.00 -8.78
C TYR A 112 -11.74 15.74 -7.43
N THR A 113 -12.16 15.07 -6.37
CA THR A 113 -12.14 15.66 -5.03
C THR A 113 -10.70 15.71 -4.50
N PHE A 114 -10.27 16.92 -4.11
CA PHE A 114 -9.04 17.14 -3.35
C PHE A 114 -9.30 18.27 -2.35
N ASN A 115 -9.45 17.90 -1.08
CA ASN A 115 -9.78 18.85 -0.01
C ASN A 115 -8.51 19.57 0.48
N TYR A 116 -7.94 20.40 -0.39
CA TYR A 116 -6.66 21.07 -0.16
C TYR A 116 -6.63 21.85 1.16
N GLU A 117 -7.63 22.71 1.39
CA GLU A 117 -7.68 23.53 2.61
C GLU A 117 -7.80 22.68 3.88
N ALA A 118 -8.54 21.56 3.83
CA ALA A 118 -8.64 20.65 4.98
C ALA A 118 -7.31 19.94 5.26
N LEU A 119 -6.61 19.49 4.21
CA LEU A 119 -5.29 18.85 4.36
C LEU A 119 -4.24 19.85 4.87
N LYS A 120 -4.30 21.10 4.40
CA LYS A 120 -3.43 22.19 4.87
C LYS A 120 -3.69 22.51 6.34
N ALA A 121 -4.95 22.68 6.73
CA ALA A 121 -5.33 22.91 8.13
C ALA A 121 -4.91 21.76 9.05
N SER A 122 -4.97 20.51 8.57
CA SER A 122 -4.51 19.33 9.33
C SER A 122 -2.99 19.22 9.49
N ASN A 123 -2.23 20.10 8.83
CA ASN A 123 -0.77 20.08 8.75
C ASN A 123 -0.19 21.45 9.14
N ASP A 124 -0.70 22.02 10.24
CA ASP A 124 -0.25 23.30 10.80
C ASP A 124 -0.29 24.48 9.81
N ASP A 125 -1.36 24.53 9.01
CA ASP A 125 -1.55 25.49 7.92
C ASP A 125 -0.45 25.46 6.84
N LEU A 126 0.30 24.36 6.75
CA LEU A 126 1.28 24.10 5.70
C LEU A 126 0.72 23.11 4.68
N GLN A 127 1.09 23.29 3.42
CA GLN A 127 0.69 22.36 2.35
C GLN A 127 1.13 20.93 2.70
N MET A 128 0.18 19.99 2.67
CA MET A 128 0.44 18.57 2.90
C MET A 128 1.44 18.05 1.87
N ARG A 129 2.48 17.37 2.36
CA ARG A 129 3.52 16.77 1.53
C ARG A 129 3.14 15.36 1.10
N SER A 130 3.90 14.80 0.17
CA SER A 130 3.75 13.41 -0.27
C SER A 130 4.42 12.39 0.65
N ASP A 131 5.04 12.79 1.75
CA ASP A 131 5.62 11.89 2.75
C ASP A 131 4.87 11.96 4.07
N TRP A 132 4.16 10.89 4.41
CA TRP A 132 3.23 10.83 5.54
C TRP A 132 3.81 9.97 6.66
N LEU A 133 3.91 10.53 7.86
CA LEU A 133 4.48 9.85 9.02
C LEU A 133 3.37 9.30 9.92
N PHE A 134 3.12 8.00 9.85
CA PHE A 134 2.11 7.32 10.67
C PHE A 134 2.63 6.00 11.24
N PRO A 135 2.21 5.59 12.46
CA PRO A 135 2.54 4.28 13.00
C PRO A 135 1.85 3.16 12.23
N ILE A 136 2.38 1.95 12.34
CA ILE A 136 1.64 0.73 11.97
C ILE A 136 0.48 0.50 12.94
N CYS A 137 -0.60 -0.09 12.43
CA CYS A 137 -1.76 -0.51 13.22
C CYS A 137 -1.35 -1.58 14.26
N THR A 138 -1.43 -1.23 15.54
CA THR A 138 -1.04 -2.07 16.69
C THR A 138 -1.97 -1.83 17.88
N GLY A 139 -1.76 -2.55 18.98
CA GLY A 139 -2.55 -2.37 20.21
C GLY A 139 -4.03 -2.76 20.01
N ALA A 140 -4.93 -1.94 20.58
CA ALA A 140 -6.37 -2.19 20.55
C ALA A 140 -7.02 -1.95 19.16
N GLU A 141 -6.36 -1.18 18.29
CA GLU A 141 -6.82 -0.96 16.91
C GLU A 141 -6.64 -2.23 16.06
N ARG A 142 -5.66 -3.08 16.40
CA ARG A 142 -5.41 -4.31 15.66
C ARG A 142 -6.43 -5.38 16.05
N LEU A 143 -7.40 -5.58 15.17
CA LEU A 143 -8.48 -6.56 15.35
C LEU A 143 -7.96 -7.98 15.53
N LYS A 144 -8.64 -8.72 16.40
CA LYS A 144 -8.36 -10.12 16.74
C LYS A 144 -9.64 -10.94 16.70
N ASP A 145 -9.49 -12.23 16.39
CA ASP A 145 -10.58 -13.20 16.52
C ASP A 145 -10.87 -13.54 18.00
N GLU A 146 -11.88 -14.40 18.22
CA GLU A 146 -12.26 -14.87 19.56
C GLU A 146 -11.14 -15.64 20.29
N ASN A 147 -10.17 -16.18 19.53
CA ASN A 147 -9.01 -16.91 20.05
C ASN A 147 -7.80 -15.99 20.32
N GLY A 148 -7.91 -14.69 20.03
CA GLY A 148 -6.84 -13.70 20.20
C GLY A 148 -5.82 -13.64 19.07
N ASN A 149 -6.05 -14.35 17.96
CA ASN A 149 -5.21 -14.29 16.76
C ASN A 149 -5.51 -13.00 15.98
N LYS A 150 -4.50 -12.43 15.32
CA LYS A 150 -4.70 -11.25 14.48
C LYS A 150 -5.55 -11.61 13.27
N LEU A 151 -6.49 -10.73 12.91
CA LEU A 151 -7.20 -10.85 11.63
C LEU A 151 -6.31 -10.45 10.45
N HIS A 152 -6.56 -11.08 9.29
CA HIS A 152 -6.03 -10.74 7.97
C HIS A 152 -7.10 -10.03 7.14
#